data_AF-A0A8D8FHV9-F1
#
_entry.id   AF-A0A8D8FHV9-F1
#
_cell.length_a   1.000
_cell.length_b   1.000
_cell.length_c   1.000
_cell.angle_alpha   90.00
_cell.angle_beta   90.00
_cell.angle_gamma   90.00
#
_symmetry.space_group_name_H-M   'P 1'
#
loop_
_entity.id
_entity.type
_entity.pdbx_description
1 polymer ?
#
loop_
_entity_poly.entity_id
_entity_poly.type
_entity_poly.pdbx_seq_one_letter_code
_entity_poly.pdbx_strand_id
1 'polypeptide(L)'
;MAVLKRPTLLISYAGWLHLLILCGCYWHASNANTVPLAGPTGGNSSENQLQLHNESTPSSSNGGKRTCSTVHPIFEQRGFNVANWPVDPVTDKPLRYCEVPPGGTCCTHTVENKLAVHAKTLLERNTKDSITKLSAVLGSRAQKFNDFFKQLLTESKAEFHAMFKRTYGTIYEQNAYVFSDLFTELERYYANGKVDLGEAMDSFFNVLYQKMFTVLNSQ
;
A
#
# COMPACT_ATOMS: atom_id res chain seq x y z
N MET A 1 -34.57 22.87 -63.29
CA MET A 1 -34.67 23.55 -61.99
C MET A 1 -34.47 22.47 -60.92
N ALA A 2 -33.24 22.19 -60.46
CA ALA A 2 -32.54 22.89 -59.37
C ALA A 2 -33.43 22.95 -58.09
N VAL A 3 -33.04 22.53 -56.89
CA VAL A 3 -31.74 22.18 -56.31
C VAL A 3 -31.99 21.58 -54.90
N LEU A 4 -31.15 20.62 -54.50
CA LEU A 4 -30.74 20.22 -53.14
C LEU A 4 -31.75 19.65 -52.10
N LYS A 5 -31.73 18.31 -52.07
CA LYS A 5 -31.66 17.45 -50.88
C LYS A 5 -30.66 18.01 -49.84
N ARG A 6 -31.05 18.17 -48.57
CA ARG A 6 -30.07 18.19 -47.45
C ARG A 6 -30.47 17.37 -46.22
N PRO A 7 -29.48 16.68 -45.61
CA PRO A 7 -29.59 15.76 -44.49
C PRO A 7 -29.15 16.41 -43.16
N THR A 8 -29.68 15.97 -42.02
CA THR A 8 -29.18 16.41 -40.70
C THR A 8 -29.16 15.34 -39.61
N LEU A 9 -29.30 14.05 -39.94
CA LEU A 9 -29.21 12.97 -38.94
C LEU A 9 -27.79 12.41 -38.70
N LEU A 10 -26.77 12.92 -39.42
CA LEU A 10 -25.38 12.43 -39.29
C LEU A 10 -24.48 13.27 -38.37
N ILE A 11 -24.97 14.37 -37.78
CA ILE A 11 -24.14 15.25 -36.95
C ILE A 11 -24.10 14.82 -35.47
N SER A 12 -25.06 13.99 -35.01
CA SER A 12 -25.14 13.61 -33.59
C SER A 12 -24.13 12.52 -33.19
N TYR A 13 -23.85 11.55 -34.06
CA TYR A 13 -22.93 10.45 -33.73
C TYR A 13 -21.44 10.84 -33.83
N ALA A 14 -21.08 11.82 -34.65
CA ALA A 14 -19.70 12.29 -34.77
C ALA A 14 -19.25 13.08 -33.52
N GLY A 15 -20.17 13.78 -32.84
CA GLY A 15 -19.87 14.52 -31.61
C GLY A 15 -19.61 13.61 -30.40
N TRP A 16 -20.34 12.49 -30.30
CA TRP A 16 -20.15 11.52 -29.21
C TRP A 16 -18.90 10.66 -29.37
N LEU A 17 -18.52 10.31 -30.60
CA LEU A 17 -17.30 9.57 -30.86
C LEU A 17 -16.04 10.42 -30.61
N HIS A 18 -16.10 11.74 -30.88
CA HIS A 18 -15.00 12.66 -30.56
C HIS A 18 -14.83 12.91 -29.05
N LEU A 19 -15.92 12.87 -28.27
CA LEU A 19 -15.84 12.97 -26.80
C LEU A 19 -15.24 11.70 -26.16
N LEU A 20 -15.55 10.51 -26.71
CA LEU A 20 -14.99 9.24 -26.25
C LEU A 20 -13.50 9.09 -26.61
N ILE A 21 -13.06 9.58 -27.78
CA ILE A 21 -11.64 9.57 -28.17
C ILE A 21 -10.82 10.58 -27.32
N LEU A 22 -11.38 11.75 -27.00
CA LEU A 22 -10.72 12.72 -26.12
C LEU A 22 -10.62 12.25 -24.66
N CYS A 23 -11.61 11.49 -24.17
CA CYS A 23 -11.56 10.90 -22.82
C CYS A 23 -10.59 9.70 -22.75
N GLY A 24 -10.51 8.89 -23.83
CA GLY A 24 -9.57 7.75 -23.92
C GLY A 24 -8.09 8.15 -24.04
N CYS A 25 -7.78 9.28 -24.67
CA CYS A 25 -6.40 9.77 -24.80
C CYS A 25 -5.88 10.51 -23.55
N TYR A 26 -6.75 11.09 -22.70
CA TYR A 26 -6.31 11.75 -21.47
C TYR A 26 -5.91 10.75 -20.37
N TRP A 27 -6.50 9.55 -20.37
CA TRP A 27 -6.12 8.47 -19.45
C TRP A 27 -4.79 7.80 -19.83
N HIS A 28 -4.38 7.85 -21.10
CA HIS A 28 -3.15 7.21 -21.59
C HIS A 28 -1.93 8.14 -21.65
N ALA A 29 -2.10 9.46 -21.47
CA ALA A 29 -1.01 10.44 -21.55
C ALA A 29 -0.47 10.92 -20.18
N SER A 30 -1.16 10.65 -19.07
CA SER A 30 -0.66 11.01 -17.71
C SER A 30 0.18 9.93 -17.03
N ASN A 31 0.45 8.78 -17.67
CA ASN A 31 1.27 7.71 -17.08
C ASN A 31 2.59 7.47 -17.83
N ALA A 32 3.23 8.55 -18.27
CA ALA A 32 4.61 8.56 -18.76
C ALA A 32 5.48 9.51 -17.92
N ASN A 33 5.35 9.47 -16.59
CA ASN A 33 6.43 9.89 -15.71
C ASN A 33 7.21 8.64 -15.30
N THR A 34 8.23 8.36 -16.08
CA THR A 34 9.36 7.53 -15.70
C THR A 34 9.94 8.07 -14.39
N VAL A 35 9.67 7.37 -13.29
CA VAL A 35 10.41 7.58 -12.04
C VAL A 35 11.81 7.00 -12.27
N PRO A 36 12.89 7.81 -12.19
CA PRO A 36 14.23 7.25 -12.15
C PRO A 36 14.38 6.53 -10.81
N LEU A 37 14.68 5.24 -10.87
CA LEU A 37 15.19 4.45 -9.73
C LEU A 37 16.57 5.01 -9.35
N ALA A 38 16.60 6.11 -8.61
CA ALA A 38 17.77 6.56 -7.88
C ALA A 38 17.86 5.74 -6.59
N GLY A 39 18.87 4.87 -6.52
CA GLY A 39 19.22 4.17 -5.29
C GLY A 39 19.64 5.16 -4.20
N PRO A 40 19.29 4.91 -2.92
CA PRO A 40 19.79 5.74 -1.84
C PRO A 40 21.22 5.32 -1.49
N THR A 41 22.16 6.22 -1.76
CA THR A 41 23.49 6.24 -1.14
C THR A 41 23.36 6.57 0.34
N GLY A 42 23.96 5.70 1.18
CA GLY A 42 24.67 6.04 2.42
C GLY A 42 23.97 6.90 3.47
N GLY A 43 23.48 6.26 4.53
CA GLY A 43 22.96 6.94 5.71
C GLY A 43 22.75 5.99 6.88
N ASN A 44 23.83 5.78 7.63
CA ASN A 44 23.99 5.02 8.88
C ASN A 44 22.71 4.75 9.69
N SER A 45 22.29 3.50 9.70
CA SER A 45 21.54 2.90 10.80
C SER A 45 22.02 1.47 10.92
N SER A 46 22.45 1.11 12.13
CA SER A 46 23.01 -0.17 12.49
C SER A 46 22.06 -1.31 12.09
N GLU A 47 22.28 -1.82 10.88
CA GLU A 47 21.72 -3.06 10.39
C GLU A 47 22.24 -4.19 11.28
N ASN A 48 21.48 -4.52 12.32
CA ASN A 48 21.62 -5.84 12.91
C ASN A 48 20.81 -6.80 12.02
N GLN A 49 21.33 -7.02 10.80
CA GLN A 49 20.84 -8.07 9.93
C GLN A 49 21.06 -9.39 10.66
N LEU A 50 19.96 -10.06 10.98
CA LEU A 50 19.94 -11.50 11.19
C LEU A 50 20.27 -12.16 9.85
N GLN A 51 21.53 -12.09 9.44
CA GLN A 51 22.10 -13.13 8.60
C GLN A 51 22.05 -14.40 9.45
N LEU A 52 21.08 -15.25 9.15
CA LEU A 52 21.21 -16.68 9.38
C LEU A 52 22.46 -17.12 8.63
N HIS A 53 23.62 -17.01 9.29
CA HIS A 53 24.76 -17.84 8.96
C HIS A 53 24.32 -19.27 9.25
N ASN A 54 23.76 -19.89 8.22
CA ASN A 54 23.82 -21.33 8.08
C ASN A 54 25.30 -21.71 7.99
N GLU A 55 25.66 -22.85 8.58
CA GLU A 55 27.00 -23.39 8.64
C GLU A 55 27.95 -22.73 9.67
N SER A 56 27.77 -23.06 10.94
CA SER A 56 28.96 -23.36 11.76
C SER A 56 29.22 -24.85 11.63
N THR A 57 29.86 -25.24 10.52
CA THR A 57 30.68 -26.44 10.51
C THR A 57 31.74 -26.24 11.58
N PRO A 58 31.80 -27.06 12.66
CA PRO A 58 32.97 -27.08 13.51
C PRO A 58 34.04 -27.78 12.69
N SER A 59 34.97 -27.01 12.17
CA SER A 59 36.22 -27.50 11.59
C SER A 59 36.87 -28.46 12.58
N SER A 60 36.76 -29.76 12.33
CA SER A 60 37.48 -30.78 13.07
C SER A 60 38.80 -31.03 12.37
N SER A 61 39.86 -30.36 12.82
CA SER A 61 41.17 -30.99 13.04
C SER A 61 42.19 -29.95 13.51
N ASN A 62 42.32 -29.82 14.83
CA ASN A 62 43.63 -29.75 15.44
C ASN A 62 43.46 -30.21 16.89
N GLY A 63 44.40 -31.03 17.38
CA GLY A 63 44.44 -31.56 18.75
C GLY A 63 44.73 -30.48 19.80
N GLY A 64 43.97 -29.39 19.77
CA GLY A 64 43.92 -28.34 20.78
C GLY A 64 42.68 -28.53 21.65
N LYS A 65 42.85 -28.33 22.97
CA LYS A 65 41.77 -28.39 23.95
C LYS A 65 40.61 -27.49 23.50
N ARG A 66 39.39 -28.05 23.35
CA ARG A 66 38.19 -27.28 22.99
C ARG A 66 37.92 -26.26 24.10
N THR A 67 37.84 -24.97 23.75
CA THR A 67 37.59 -23.86 24.70
C THR A 67 36.42 -23.00 24.23
N CYS A 68 35.70 -22.43 25.19
CA CYS A 68 34.56 -21.56 24.97
C CYS A 68 34.94 -20.08 24.81
N SER A 69 36.21 -19.74 25.03
CA SER A 69 36.71 -18.36 24.89
C SER A 69 36.56 -17.82 23.46
N THR A 70 36.50 -18.68 22.44
CA THR A 70 36.31 -18.28 21.04
C THR A 70 34.90 -17.73 20.78
N VAL A 71 33.88 -18.17 21.53
CA VAL A 71 32.49 -17.73 21.32
C VAL A 71 32.10 -16.53 22.17
N HIS A 72 32.80 -16.29 23.29
CA HIS A 72 32.59 -15.14 24.18
C HIS A 72 32.50 -13.79 23.45
N PRO A 73 33.46 -13.38 22.58
CA PRO A 73 33.40 -12.07 21.92
C PRO A 73 32.17 -11.91 21.01
N ILE A 74 31.68 -13.00 20.43
CA ILE A 74 30.50 -12.99 19.55
C ILE A 74 29.24 -12.63 20.34
N PHE A 75 29.14 -13.09 21.59
CA PHE A 75 28.01 -12.80 22.46
C PHE A 75 28.12 -11.44 23.15
N GLU A 76 29.34 -10.99 23.47
CA GLU A 76 29.57 -9.63 23.96
C GLU A 76 29.15 -8.56 22.94
N GLN A 77 29.47 -8.76 21.66
CA GLN A 77 29.02 -7.86 20.59
C GLN A 77 27.49 -7.81 20.46
N ARG A 78 26.80 -8.86 20.90
CA ARG A 78 25.33 -8.94 20.93
C ARG A 78 24.73 -8.43 22.25
N GLY A 79 25.53 -7.86 23.13
CA GLY A 79 25.09 -7.25 24.39
C GLY A 79 24.93 -8.22 25.56
N PHE A 80 25.47 -9.44 25.46
CA PHE A 80 25.45 -10.39 26.57
C PHE A 80 26.70 -10.22 27.45
N ASN A 81 26.50 -10.26 28.77
CA ASN A 81 27.60 -10.34 29.73
C ASN A 81 28.07 -11.80 29.84
N VAL A 82 29.30 -12.06 29.39
CA VAL A 82 29.93 -13.40 29.36
C VAL A 82 30.83 -13.68 30.57
N ALA A 83 30.94 -12.76 31.55
CA ALA A 83 31.84 -12.91 32.70
C ALA A 83 31.59 -14.18 33.52
N ASN A 84 30.34 -14.67 33.52
CA ASN A 84 29.93 -15.89 34.23
C ASN A 84 29.71 -17.10 33.31
N TRP A 85 30.21 -17.05 32.07
CA TRP A 85 30.09 -18.14 31.12
C TRP A 85 31.24 -19.14 31.29
N PRO A 86 31.00 -20.43 31.00
CA PRO A 86 32.04 -21.44 31.10
C PRO A 86 33.18 -21.18 30.11
N VAL A 87 34.42 -21.43 30.56
CA VAL A 87 35.65 -21.31 29.75
C VAL A 87 35.98 -22.63 29.03
N ASP A 88 35.66 -23.75 29.66
CA ASP A 88 35.76 -25.10 29.08
C ASP A 88 34.33 -25.66 28.83
N PRO A 89 34.11 -26.53 27.82
CA PRO A 89 32.80 -27.10 27.52
C PRO A 89 32.21 -27.89 28.69
N VAL A 90 30.92 -27.69 28.96
CA VAL A 90 30.17 -28.39 30.01
C VAL A 90 29.28 -29.49 29.42
N THR A 91 29.16 -30.61 30.11
CA THR A 91 28.31 -31.77 29.73
C THR A 91 27.18 -32.03 30.72
N ASP A 92 27.09 -31.24 31.79
CA ASP A 92 26.46 -31.69 33.03
C ASP A 92 24.94 -31.74 33.00
N LYS A 93 24.27 -31.11 32.02
CA LYS A 93 22.79 -31.09 31.93
C LYS A 93 22.30 -30.99 30.48
N PRO A 94 21.22 -31.71 30.12
CA PRO A 94 20.58 -31.53 28.82
C PRO A 94 19.99 -30.12 28.72
N LEU A 95 20.25 -29.49 27.59
CA LEU A 95 19.68 -28.20 27.21
C LEU A 95 18.28 -28.40 26.62
N ARG A 96 17.42 -27.37 26.67
CA ARG A 96 16.01 -27.45 26.29
C ARG A 96 15.79 -27.28 24.78
N TYR A 97 16.60 -26.46 24.13
CA TYR A 97 16.49 -26.07 22.73
C TYR A 97 17.70 -26.50 21.92
N CYS A 98 18.90 -26.42 22.49
CA CYS A 98 20.15 -26.79 21.84
C CYS A 98 20.51 -28.27 22.10
N GLU A 99 21.05 -28.95 21.09
CA GLU A 99 21.63 -30.28 21.26
C GLU A 99 23.02 -30.19 21.94
N VAL A 100 23.34 -31.14 22.83
CA VAL A 100 24.64 -31.21 23.50
C VAL A 100 25.50 -32.28 22.82
N PRO A 101 26.54 -31.91 22.05
CA PRO A 101 27.38 -32.89 21.37
C PRO A 101 28.28 -33.64 22.37
N PRO A 102 28.87 -34.80 21.99
CA PRO A 102 29.78 -35.58 22.86
C PRO A 102 31.01 -34.80 23.36
N GLY A 103 31.28 -33.64 22.77
CA GLY A 103 32.36 -32.71 23.14
C GLY A 103 31.99 -31.66 24.19
N GLY A 104 30.77 -31.68 24.72
CA GLY A 104 30.24 -30.64 25.62
C GLY A 104 29.78 -29.39 24.87
N THR A 105 29.12 -28.50 25.59
CA THR A 105 28.59 -27.23 25.08
C THR A 105 29.11 -26.05 25.89
N CYS A 106 29.23 -24.89 25.26
CA CYS A 106 29.57 -23.63 25.93
C CYS A 106 28.34 -22.89 26.50
N CYS A 107 27.14 -23.46 26.30
CA CYS A 107 25.91 -22.90 26.80
C CYS A 107 25.47 -23.62 28.08
N THR A 108 25.24 -22.86 29.14
CA THR A 108 24.53 -23.36 30.33
C THR A 108 23.02 -23.16 30.16
N HIS A 109 22.19 -23.87 30.93
CA HIS A 109 20.74 -23.71 30.89
C HIS A 109 20.28 -22.26 31.12
N THR A 110 20.95 -21.51 32.01
CA THR A 110 20.64 -20.09 32.26
C THR A 110 20.98 -19.22 31.05
N VAL A 111 22.09 -19.52 30.38
CA VAL A 111 22.50 -18.83 29.15
C VAL A 111 21.51 -19.11 28.04
N GLU A 112 21.16 -20.39 27.83
CA GLU A 112 20.19 -20.83 26.84
C GLU A 112 18.82 -20.12 27.00
N ASN A 113 18.27 -20.07 28.22
CA ASN A 113 17.01 -19.38 28.46
C ASN A 113 17.08 -17.87 28.16
N LYS A 114 18.20 -17.21 28.50
CA LYS A 114 18.40 -15.79 28.19
C LYS A 114 18.49 -15.57 26.68
N LEU A 115 19.20 -16.42 25.96
CA LEU A 115 19.29 -16.38 24.50
C LEU A 115 17.91 -16.60 23.85
N ALA A 116 17.11 -17.55 24.37
CA ALA A 116 15.78 -17.83 23.86
C ALA A 116 14.84 -16.62 24.02
N VAL A 117 14.84 -15.96 25.18
CA VAL A 117 14.05 -14.74 25.41
C VAL A 117 14.52 -13.59 24.53
N HIS A 118 15.84 -13.42 24.38
CA HIS A 118 16.41 -12.40 23.50
C HIS A 118 16.03 -12.62 22.04
N ALA A 119 16.15 -13.85 21.53
CA ALA A 119 15.76 -14.22 20.18
C ALA A 119 14.27 -13.97 19.91
N LYS A 120 13.40 -14.35 20.86
CA LYS A 120 11.96 -14.07 20.78
C LYS A 120 11.68 -12.57 20.71
N THR A 121 12.28 -11.79 21.60
CA THR A 121 12.08 -10.34 21.66
C THR A 121 12.58 -9.66 20.38
N LEU A 122 13.73 -10.09 19.85
CA LEU A 122 14.29 -9.54 18.61
C LEU A 122 13.38 -9.84 17.40
N LEU A 123 12.85 -11.06 17.31
CA LEU A 123 11.90 -11.44 16.27
C LEU A 123 10.62 -10.61 16.37
N GLU A 124 10.00 -10.54 17.56
CA GLU A 124 8.78 -9.76 17.79
C GLU A 124 8.98 -8.29 17.43
N ARG A 125 10.14 -7.71 17.81
CA ARG A 125 10.49 -6.33 17.47
C ARG A 125 10.64 -6.13 15.97
N ASN A 126 11.39 -6.99 15.30
CA ASN A 126 11.64 -6.87 13.86
C ASN A 126 10.35 -7.06 13.03
N THR A 127 9.52 -8.02 13.42
CA THR A 127 8.22 -8.26 12.80
C THR A 127 7.28 -7.07 13.03
N LYS A 128 7.22 -6.54 14.25
CA LYS A 128 6.43 -5.34 14.56
C LYS A 128 6.88 -4.13 13.75
N ASP A 129 8.18 -3.88 13.65
CA ASP A 129 8.73 -2.77 12.87
C ASP A 129 8.37 -2.91 11.39
N SER A 130 8.49 -4.12 10.84
CA SER A 130 8.15 -4.42 9.44
C SER A 130 6.67 -4.21 9.17
N ILE A 131 5.79 -4.74 10.03
CA ILE A 131 4.33 -4.59 9.92
C ILE A 131 3.94 -3.11 10.07
N THR A 132 4.52 -2.39 11.02
CA THR A 132 4.20 -0.98 11.26
C THR A 132 4.58 -0.12 10.06
N LYS A 133 5.75 -0.37 9.45
CA LYS A 133 6.17 0.30 8.21
C LYS A 133 5.20 0.02 7.06
N LEU A 134 4.82 -1.25 6.85
CA LEU A 134 3.86 -1.63 5.82
C LEU A 134 2.50 -0.96 6.05
N SER A 135 1.99 -1.00 7.29
CA SER A 135 0.73 -0.35 7.66
C SER A 135 0.77 1.16 7.42
N ALA A 136 1.88 1.83 7.72
CA ALA A 136 2.04 3.26 7.48
C ALA A 136 2.03 3.58 5.97
N VAL A 137 2.71 2.77 5.15
CA VAL A 137 2.69 2.92 3.69
C VAL A 137 1.28 2.69 3.13
N LEU A 138 0.60 1.62 3.55
CA LEU A 138 -0.76 1.34 3.10
C LEU A 138 -1.73 2.44 3.55
N GLY A 139 -1.64 2.89 4.80
CA GLY A 139 -2.46 3.98 5.32
C GLY A 139 -2.26 5.29 4.57
N SER A 140 -1.01 5.68 4.31
CA SER A 140 -0.71 6.89 3.54
C SER A 140 -1.18 6.81 2.08
N ARG A 141 -1.07 5.64 1.44
CA ARG A 141 -1.60 5.42 0.08
C ARG A 141 -3.13 5.47 0.05
N ALA A 142 -3.80 4.86 1.03
CA ALA A 142 -5.25 4.90 1.15
C ALA A 142 -5.76 6.34 1.36
N GLN A 143 -5.10 7.13 2.21
CA GLN A 143 -5.40 8.55 2.41
C GLN A 143 -5.25 9.35 1.11
N LYS A 144 -4.11 9.22 0.42
CA LYS A 144 -3.89 9.90 -0.87
C LYS A 144 -4.92 9.52 -1.93
N PHE A 145 -5.27 8.24 -2.01
CA PHE A 145 -6.31 7.77 -2.93
C PHE A 145 -7.68 8.39 -2.59
N ASN A 146 -8.03 8.43 -1.31
CA ASN A 146 -9.26 9.06 -0.85
C ASN A 146 -9.31 10.55 -1.18
N ASP A 147 -8.22 11.28 -0.94
CA ASP A 147 -8.17 12.71 -1.19
C ASP A 147 -8.25 13.01 -2.70
N PHE A 148 -7.53 12.23 -3.51
CA PHE A 148 -7.62 12.30 -4.96
C PHE A 148 -9.05 12.07 -5.46
N PHE A 149 -9.74 11.05 -4.96
CA PHE A 149 -11.10 10.75 -5.41
C PHE A 149 -12.10 11.83 -5.00
N LYS A 150 -11.98 12.39 -3.79
CA LYS A 150 -12.80 13.52 -3.34
C LYS A 150 -12.58 14.77 -4.20
N GLN A 151 -11.32 15.05 -4.54
CA GLN A 151 -10.99 16.14 -5.44
C GLN A 151 -11.59 15.90 -6.83
N LEU A 152 -11.43 14.70 -7.39
CA LEU A 152 -12.00 14.32 -8.68
C LEU A 152 -13.52 14.49 -8.72
N LEU A 153 -14.24 14.08 -7.67
CA LEU A 153 -15.69 14.28 -7.56
C LEU A 153 -16.06 15.76 -7.56
N THR A 154 -15.32 16.58 -6.81
CA THR A 154 -15.56 18.03 -6.71
C THR A 154 -15.31 18.73 -8.04
N GLU A 155 -14.20 18.39 -8.71
CA GLU A 155 -13.83 18.93 -10.01
C GLU A 155 -14.86 18.53 -11.07
N SER A 156 -15.23 17.24 -11.11
CA SER A 156 -16.25 16.73 -12.03
C SER A 156 -17.58 17.47 -11.86
N LYS A 157 -18.03 17.68 -10.62
CA LYS A 157 -19.26 18.45 -10.31
C LYS A 157 -19.21 19.86 -10.89
N ALA A 158 -18.08 20.56 -10.72
CA ALA A 158 -17.89 21.92 -11.23
C ALA A 158 -17.86 21.96 -12.77
N GLU A 159 -17.15 21.01 -13.40
CA GLU A 159 -17.08 20.91 -14.86
C GLU A 159 -18.44 20.60 -15.49
N PHE A 160 -19.19 19.64 -14.93
CA PHE A 160 -20.53 19.34 -15.39
C PHE A 160 -21.47 20.53 -15.22
N HIS A 161 -21.41 21.24 -14.09
CA HIS A 161 -22.20 22.44 -13.87
C HIS A 161 -21.91 23.52 -14.93
N ALA A 162 -20.64 23.81 -15.18
CA ALA A 162 -20.24 24.79 -16.21
C ALA A 162 -20.66 24.36 -17.62
N MET A 163 -20.51 23.08 -17.95
CA MET A 163 -20.89 22.52 -19.23
C MET A 163 -22.41 22.61 -19.47
N PHE A 164 -23.21 22.23 -18.48
CA PHE A 164 -24.67 22.27 -18.58
C PHE A 164 -25.21 23.70 -18.58
N LYS A 165 -24.65 24.60 -17.77
CA LYS A 165 -24.98 26.02 -17.83
C LYS A 165 -24.71 26.62 -19.21
N ARG A 166 -23.59 26.26 -19.85
CA ARG A 166 -23.26 26.73 -21.21
C ARG A 166 -24.22 26.18 -22.28
N THR A 167 -24.62 24.91 -22.17
CA THR A 167 -25.44 24.24 -23.20
C THR A 167 -26.94 24.54 -23.05
N TYR A 168 -27.45 24.59 -21.82
CA TYR A 168 -28.88 24.69 -21.53
C TYR A 168 -29.30 26.04 -20.93
N GLY A 169 -28.34 26.89 -20.56
CA GLY A 169 -28.60 28.24 -20.06
C GLY A 169 -29.48 28.25 -18.80
N THR A 170 -30.45 29.17 -18.79
CA THR A 170 -31.32 29.45 -17.65
C THR A 170 -32.25 28.29 -17.26
N ILE A 171 -32.63 27.41 -18.20
CA ILE A 171 -33.47 26.23 -17.90
C ILE A 171 -32.75 25.29 -16.92
N TYR A 172 -31.43 25.15 -17.10
CA TYR A 172 -30.58 24.39 -16.18
C TYR A 172 -30.43 25.10 -14.84
N GLU A 173 -30.16 26.41 -14.82
CA GLU A 173 -29.95 27.16 -13.57
C GLU A 173 -31.15 27.08 -12.63
N GLN A 174 -32.37 27.11 -13.16
CA GLN A 174 -33.61 26.96 -12.38
C GLN A 174 -33.74 25.58 -11.71
N ASN A 175 -33.09 24.56 -12.25
CA ASN A 175 -33.17 23.18 -11.79
C ASN A 175 -31.82 22.62 -11.32
N ALA A 176 -30.81 23.48 -11.11
CA ALA A 176 -29.44 23.06 -10.81
C ALA A 176 -29.33 22.29 -9.48
N TYR A 177 -30.26 22.50 -8.55
CA TYR A 177 -30.31 21.80 -7.26
C TYR A 177 -30.43 20.27 -7.43
N VAL A 178 -31.13 19.83 -8.46
CA VAL A 178 -31.33 18.41 -8.76
C VAL A 178 -29.99 17.72 -9.04
N PHE A 179 -29.07 18.43 -9.69
CA PHE A 179 -27.73 17.94 -9.99
C PHE A 179 -26.82 17.98 -8.78
N SER A 180 -26.90 19.04 -7.96
CA SER A 180 -26.10 19.12 -6.75
C SER A 180 -26.46 18.00 -5.78
N ASP A 181 -27.75 17.70 -5.63
CA ASP A 181 -28.26 16.65 -4.75
C ASP A 181 -27.74 15.26 -5.18
N LEU A 182 -27.69 15.02 -6.49
CA LEU A 182 -27.14 13.79 -7.05
C LEU A 182 -25.64 13.60 -6.71
N PHE A 183 -24.83 14.64 -6.87
CA PHE A 183 -23.41 14.58 -6.50
C PHE A 183 -23.22 14.43 -4.99
N THR A 184 -24.06 15.08 -4.19
CA THR A 184 -24.05 14.93 -2.73
C THR A 184 -24.39 13.48 -2.32
N GLU A 185 -25.32 12.84 -3.01
CA GLU A 185 -25.63 11.42 -2.77
C GLU A 185 -24.46 10.50 -3.13
N LEU A 186 -23.73 10.81 -4.20
CA LEU A 186 -22.53 10.08 -4.59
C LEU A 186 -21.37 10.27 -3.59
N GLU A 187 -21.16 11.50 -3.09
CA GLU A 187 -20.20 11.79 -2.03
C GLU A 187 -20.55 11.05 -0.72
N ARG A 188 -21.84 11.07 -0.35
CA ARG A 188 -22.37 10.34 0.81
C ARG A 188 -22.17 8.84 0.67
N TYR A 189 -22.37 8.31 -0.52
CA TYR A 189 -22.13 6.92 -0.85
C TYR A 189 -20.66 6.54 -0.69
N TYR A 190 -19.77 7.33 -1.28
CA TYR A 190 -18.32 7.13 -1.17
C TYR A 190 -17.84 7.19 0.29
N ALA A 191 -18.40 8.09 1.10
CA ALA A 191 -18.03 8.24 2.51
C ALA A 191 -18.55 7.12 3.43
N ASN A 192 -19.74 6.57 3.17
CA ASN A 192 -20.43 5.65 4.09
C ASN A 192 -20.38 4.17 3.66
N GLY A 193 -19.89 3.89 2.45
CA GLY A 193 -19.38 2.58 1.99
C GLY A 193 -20.22 1.36 2.40
N LYS A 194 -21.30 1.06 1.66
CA LYS A 194 -22.10 -0.17 1.90
C LYS A 194 -22.65 -0.87 0.65
N VAL A 195 -22.35 -0.42 -0.57
CA VAL A 195 -22.84 -1.08 -1.80
C VAL A 195 -21.66 -1.32 -2.74
N ASP A 196 -21.86 -2.09 -3.78
CA ASP A 196 -20.93 -2.22 -4.90
C ASP A 196 -20.83 -0.88 -5.65
N LEU A 197 -19.61 -0.43 -5.96
CA LEU A 197 -19.40 0.84 -6.67
C LEU A 197 -20.05 0.83 -8.06
N GLY A 198 -20.07 -0.32 -8.75
CA GLY A 198 -20.74 -0.49 -10.03
C GLY A 198 -22.25 -0.27 -9.91
N GLU A 199 -22.89 -0.93 -8.95
CA GLU A 199 -24.33 -0.74 -8.69
C GLU A 199 -24.68 0.71 -8.33
N ALA A 200 -23.84 1.36 -7.51
CA ALA A 200 -24.05 2.77 -7.16
C ALA A 200 -23.85 3.71 -8.36
N MET A 201 -22.90 3.41 -9.25
CA MET A 201 -22.71 4.15 -10.49
C MET A 201 -23.90 3.96 -11.45
N ASP A 202 -24.38 2.73 -11.60
CA ASP A 202 -25.55 2.43 -12.43
C ASP A 202 -26.79 3.16 -11.91
N SER A 203 -27.02 3.14 -10.59
CA SER A 203 -28.10 3.91 -9.96
C SER A 203 -27.90 5.42 -10.15
N PHE A 204 -26.68 5.93 -9.99
CA PHE A 204 -26.35 7.34 -10.20
C PHE A 204 -26.68 7.80 -11.62
N PHE A 205 -26.24 7.06 -12.65
CA PHE A 205 -26.51 7.42 -14.05
C PHE A 205 -28.00 7.30 -14.38
N ASN A 206 -28.71 6.29 -13.85
CA ASN A 206 -30.15 6.18 -14.01
C ASN A 206 -30.89 7.40 -13.45
N VAL A 207 -30.55 7.85 -12.25
CA VAL A 207 -31.12 9.06 -11.64
C VAL A 207 -30.72 10.30 -12.45
N LEU A 208 -29.46 10.43 -12.86
CA LEU A 208 -28.97 11.54 -13.69
C LEU A 208 -29.77 11.66 -14.99
N TYR A 209 -29.96 10.56 -15.71
CA TYR A 209 -30.68 10.57 -16.98
C TYR A 209 -32.15 10.94 -16.79
N GLN A 210 -32.82 10.41 -15.77
CA GLN A 210 -34.21 10.79 -15.45
C GLN A 210 -34.32 12.28 -15.15
N LYS A 211 -33.44 12.80 -14.31
CA LYS A 211 -33.42 14.22 -13.93
C LYS A 211 -33.08 15.13 -15.11
N MET A 212 -32.12 14.75 -15.96
CA MET A 212 -31.82 15.49 -17.18
C MET A 212 -32.97 15.47 -18.17
N PHE A 213 -33.61 14.32 -18.37
CA PHE A 213 -34.78 14.21 -19.23
C PHE A 213 -35.91 15.12 -18.76
N THR A 214 -36.17 15.23 -17.46
CA THR A 214 -37.19 16.14 -16.92
C THR A 214 -36.88 17.61 -17.20
N VAL A 215 -35.62 18.04 -17.10
CA VAL A 215 -35.21 19.43 -17.40
C VAL A 215 -35.23 19.71 -18.91
N LEU A 216 -34.90 18.71 -19.74
CA LEU A 216 -34.93 18.82 -21.20
C LEU A 216 -36.35 18.89 -21.78
N ASN A 217 -37.31 18.23 -21.13
CA ASN A 217 -38.70 18.17 -21.56
C ASN A 217 -39.63 19.03 -20.69
N SER A 218 -39.09 19.97 -19.90
CA SER A 218 -39.90 20.90 -19.11
C SER A 218 -40.47 22.08 -19.92
N GLN A 219 -40.55 21.95 -21.24
CA GLN A 219 -41.10 22.93 -22.17
C GLN A 219 -42.50 22.54 -22.61
#